data_AF-A0A0M9E5H8-F1
#
_entry.id   AF-A0A0M9E5H8-F1
#
_cell.length_a   1.000
_cell.length_b   1.000
_cell.length_c   1.000
_cell.angle_alpha   90.00
_cell.angle_beta   90.00
_cell.angle_gamma   90.00
#
_symmetry.space_group_name_H-M   'P 1'
#
loop_
_entity.id
_entity.type
_entity.pdbx_description
1 polymer ?
#
loop_
_entity_poly.entity_id
_entity_poly.type
_entity_poly.pdbx_seq_one_letter_code
_entity_poly.pdbx_strand_id
1 'polypeptide(L)'
;LGGNLSQKDIFTSIERGKEIPGGVCAFWGGCGAVLGAGIGFGIILDSTPLKPKQRQIVQKIVTEISQECIKFKAERCCQRECWSTLLKVSELSEKYLNFKLPANGQILCKQMHKNKECIKQACPFASLKI
;
A
#
# COMPACT_ATOMS: atom_id res chain seq x y z
N LEU A 1 13.61 -8.01 -15.24
CA LEU A 1 13.51 -7.13 -14.04
C LEU A 1 12.16 -7.31 -13.29
N GLY A 2 11.54 -8.50 -13.25
CA GLY A 2 10.23 -8.68 -12.61
C GLY A 2 9.91 -10.10 -12.13
N GLY A 3 10.93 -10.97 -11.95
CA GLY A 3 10.71 -12.39 -11.66
C GLY A 3 9.94 -13.15 -12.76
N ASN A 4 9.42 -14.33 -12.43
CA ASN A 4 8.55 -15.15 -13.30
C ASN A 4 7.07 -14.74 -13.16
N LEU A 5 6.75 -13.45 -13.21
CA LEU A 5 5.37 -12.99 -13.14
C LEU A 5 4.74 -13.02 -14.54
N SER A 6 3.62 -13.72 -14.66
CA SER A 6 2.84 -13.74 -15.89
C SER A 6 1.91 -12.54 -15.99
N GLN A 7 1.45 -12.24 -17.20
CA GLN A 7 0.41 -11.23 -17.40
C GLN A 7 -0.89 -11.58 -16.64
N LYS A 8 -1.20 -12.88 -16.52
CA LYS A 8 -2.33 -13.37 -15.73
C LYS A 8 -2.19 -13.01 -14.25
N ASP A 9 -0.98 -13.05 -13.68
CA ASP A 9 -0.73 -12.69 -12.29
C ASP A 9 -1.02 -11.21 -12.03
N ILE A 10 -0.59 -10.35 -12.96
CA ILE A 10 -0.85 -8.90 -12.90
C ILE A 10 -2.36 -8.64 -12.95
N PHE A 11 -3.08 -9.22 -13.92
CA PHE A 11 -4.53 -9.05 -14.01
C PHE A 11 -5.26 -9.62 -12.80
N THR A 12 -4.86 -10.79 -12.30
CA THR A 12 -5.45 -11.39 -11.09
C THR A 12 -5.27 -10.47 -9.89
N SER A 13 -4.09 -9.84 -9.74
CA SER A 13 -3.85 -8.86 -8.67
C SER A 13 -4.77 -7.64 -8.79
N ILE A 14 -4.97 -7.12 -10.01
CA ILE A 14 -5.83 -5.97 -10.28
C ILE A 14 -7.29 -6.32 -9.99
N GLU A 15 -7.79 -7.46 -10.49
CA GLU A 15 -9.17 -7.87 -10.24
C GLU A 15 -9.45 -8.05 -8.75
N ARG A 16 -8.55 -8.69 -7.99
CA ARG A 16 -8.69 -8.78 -6.53
C ARG A 16 -8.67 -7.41 -5.84
N GLY A 17 -7.86 -6.47 -6.34
CA GLY A 17 -7.80 -5.12 -5.79
C GLY A 17 -9.08 -4.31 -6.04
N LYS A 18 -9.74 -4.51 -7.18
CA LYS A 18 -11.02 -3.85 -7.53
C LYS A 18 -12.16 -4.22 -6.57
N GLU A 19 -12.11 -5.43 -6.00
CA GLU A 19 -13.08 -5.90 -5.02
C GLU A 19 -12.97 -5.19 -3.65
N ILE A 20 -11.97 -4.33 -3.44
CA ILE A 20 -11.83 -3.57 -2.19
C ILE A 20 -12.77 -2.34 -2.25
N PRO A 21 -13.84 -2.29 -1.45
CA PRO A 21 -14.76 -1.17 -1.50
C PRO A 21 -14.15 0.12 -0.92
N GLY A 22 -14.72 1.27 -1.32
CA GLY A 22 -14.38 2.55 -0.70
C GLY A 22 -14.73 2.55 0.79
N GLY A 23 -13.84 3.10 1.62
CA GLY A 23 -14.10 3.27 3.07
C GLY A 23 -13.74 2.07 3.95
N VAL A 24 -13.19 0.98 3.40
CA VAL A 24 -12.72 -0.19 4.18
C VAL A 24 -11.77 0.17 5.33
N CYS A 25 -11.01 1.27 5.19
CA CYS A 25 -10.12 1.78 6.24
C CYS A 25 -10.85 2.04 7.57
N ALA A 26 -12.12 2.42 7.52
CA ALA A 26 -12.93 2.67 8.71
C ALA A 26 -13.99 1.57 8.93
N PHE A 27 -14.66 1.12 7.87
CA PHE A 27 -15.75 0.15 8.01
C PHE A 27 -15.26 -1.28 8.30
N TRP A 28 -14.11 -1.68 7.76
CA TRP A 28 -13.54 -3.02 7.94
C TRP A 28 -12.23 -3.00 8.76
N GLY A 29 -11.68 -1.82 9.03
CA GLY A 29 -10.44 -1.63 9.79
C GLY A 29 -9.14 -1.83 9.00
N GLY A 30 -9.20 -2.03 7.67
CA GLY A 30 -8.03 -2.23 6.82
C GLY A 30 -7.99 -1.23 5.67
N CYS A 31 -6.92 -0.43 5.55
CA CYS A 31 -6.80 0.54 4.47
C CYS A 31 -6.67 -0.15 3.10
N GLY A 32 -7.43 0.31 2.11
CA GLY A 32 -7.45 -0.32 0.78
C GLY A 32 -6.10 -0.30 0.06
N ALA A 33 -5.30 0.75 0.25
CA ALA A 33 -3.92 0.79 -0.28
C ALA A 33 -3.07 -0.34 0.30
N VAL A 34 -3.18 -0.55 1.62
CA VAL A 34 -2.42 -1.59 2.35
C VAL A 34 -2.87 -2.99 1.95
N LEU A 35 -4.19 -3.20 1.85
CA LEU A 35 -4.75 -4.46 1.37
C LEU A 35 -4.32 -4.74 -0.08
N GLY A 36 -4.32 -3.71 -0.93
CA GLY A 36 -3.80 -3.80 -2.31
C GLY A 36 -2.33 -4.22 -2.36
N ALA A 37 -1.47 -3.66 -1.50
CA ALA A 37 -0.09 -4.11 -1.37
C ALA A 37 0.01 -5.57 -0.92
N GLY A 38 -0.81 -5.98 0.06
CA GLY A 38 -0.92 -7.37 0.50
C GLY A 38 -1.33 -8.33 -0.62
N ILE A 39 -2.27 -7.93 -1.48
CA ILE A 39 -2.67 -8.69 -2.68
C ILE A 39 -1.48 -8.84 -3.62
N GLY A 40 -0.76 -7.76 -3.91
CA GLY A 40 0.41 -7.77 -4.80
C GLY A 40 1.51 -8.71 -4.29
N PHE A 41 1.93 -8.56 -3.02
CA PHE A 41 2.89 -9.47 -2.40
C PHE A 41 2.36 -10.91 -2.35
N GLY A 42 1.07 -11.11 -2.10
CA GLY A 42 0.46 -12.43 -2.07
C GLY A 42 0.51 -13.15 -3.41
N ILE A 43 0.33 -12.43 -4.52
CA ILE A 43 0.51 -12.99 -5.86
C ILE A 43 1.99 -13.32 -6.11
N ILE A 44 2.91 -12.38 -5.84
CA ILE A 44 4.35 -12.58 -6.09
C ILE A 44 4.92 -13.74 -5.29
N LEU A 45 4.49 -13.89 -4.03
CA LEU A 45 4.95 -14.94 -3.13
C LEU A 45 4.15 -16.25 -3.28
N ASP A 46 3.18 -16.30 -4.20
CA ASP A 46 2.30 -17.45 -4.41
C ASP A 46 1.62 -17.91 -3.09
N SER A 47 1.08 -16.93 -2.36
CA SER A 47 0.42 -17.10 -1.07
C SER A 47 -1.01 -17.61 -1.24
N THR A 48 -1.37 -18.63 -0.46
CA THR A 48 -2.75 -19.14 -0.36
C THR A 48 -3.11 -19.40 1.11
N PRO A 49 -4.40 -19.56 1.45
CA PRO A 49 -4.79 -19.97 2.81
C PRO A 49 -4.14 -21.28 3.27
N LEU A 50 -3.71 -22.13 2.34
CA LEU A 50 -3.11 -23.45 2.58
C LEU A 50 -1.57 -23.42 2.63
N LYS A 51 -0.94 -22.26 2.44
CA LYS A 51 0.53 -22.08 2.50
C LYS A 51 0.92 -21.28 3.73
N PRO A 52 1.19 -21.92 4.88
CA PRO A 52 1.30 -21.23 6.18
C PRO A 52 2.42 -20.19 6.22
N LYS A 53 3.58 -20.49 5.61
CA LYS A 53 4.72 -19.57 5.57
C LYS A 53 4.39 -18.30 4.78
N GLN A 54 3.93 -18.44 3.54
CA GLN A 54 3.58 -17.33 2.66
C GLN A 54 2.43 -16.50 3.22
N ARG A 55 1.38 -17.17 3.73
CA ARG A 55 0.25 -16.52 4.40
C ARG A 55 0.72 -15.65 5.57
N GLN A 56 1.59 -16.18 6.42
CA GLN A 56 2.13 -15.42 7.56
C GLN A 56 2.97 -14.23 7.09
N ILE A 57 3.80 -14.41 6.05
CA ILE A 57 4.61 -13.32 5.49
C ILE A 57 3.73 -12.17 4.97
N VAL A 58 2.68 -12.48 4.18
CA VAL A 58 1.77 -11.46 3.65
C VAL A 58 1.05 -10.73 4.79
N GLN A 59 0.60 -11.44 5.83
CA GLN A 59 0.00 -10.80 7.00
C GLN A 59 0.97 -9.88 7.74
N LYS A 60 2.24 -10.28 7.90
CA LYS A 60 3.29 -9.43 8.48
C LYS A 60 3.50 -8.16 7.65
N ILE A 61 3.61 -8.30 6.33
CA ILE A 61 3.75 -7.16 5.41
C ILE A 61 2.58 -6.19 5.57
N VAL A 62 1.33 -6.68 5.54
CA VAL A 62 0.13 -5.85 5.73
C VAL A 62 0.16 -5.11 7.07
N THR A 63 0.58 -5.79 8.15
CA THR A 63 0.72 -5.17 9.47
C THR A 63 1.81 -4.09 9.49
N GLU A 64 3.00 -4.38 8.95
CA GLU A 64 4.13 -3.44 8.88
C GLU A 64 3.77 -2.17 8.08
N ILE A 65 3.04 -2.32 6.97
CA ILE A 65 2.55 -1.17 6.19
C ILE A 65 1.45 -0.42 6.95
N SER A 66 0.51 -1.13 7.58
CA SER A 66 -0.56 -0.50 8.38
C SER A 66 0.02 0.37 9.49
N GLN A 67 1.10 -0.07 10.15
CA GLN A 67 1.78 0.69 11.19
C GLN A 67 2.32 2.02 10.69
N GLU A 68 2.74 2.13 9.42
CA GLU A 68 3.13 3.41 8.82
C GLU A 68 1.94 4.33 8.56
N CYS A 69 0.84 3.77 8.07
CA CYS A 69 -0.39 4.50 7.78
C CYS A 69 -1.05 5.11 9.03
N ILE A 70 -1.07 4.37 10.15
CA ILE A 70 -1.77 4.80 11.37
C ILE A 70 -0.99 5.79 12.25
N LYS A 71 0.21 6.21 11.83
CA LYS A 71 0.98 7.25 12.53
C LYS A 71 0.28 8.61 12.52
N PHE A 72 -0.67 8.80 11.60
CA PHE A 72 -1.37 10.07 11.40
C PHE A 72 -2.79 9.99 11.97
N LYS A 73 -3.10 10.85 12.94
CA LYS A 73 -4.48 11.11 13.35
C LYS A 73 -5.12 12.05 12.31
N ALA A 74 -5.83 11.47 11.34
CA ALA A 74 -6.34 12.21 10.19
C ALA A 74 -7.60 11.55 9.61
N GLU A 75 -8.42 12.33 8.94
CA GLU A 75 -9.49 11.85 8.08
C GLU A 75 -8.94 11.09 6.86
N ARG A 76 -9.86 10.42 6.15
CA ARG A 76 -9.56 9.61 4.97
C ARG A 76 -8.81 10.42 3.90
N CYS A 77 -7.67 9.91 3.46
CA CYS A 77 -6.97 10.42 2.28
C CYS A 77 -6.30 9.29 1.50
N CYS A 78 -6.98 8.76 0.47
CA CYS A 78 -6.44 7.65 -0.33
C CYS A 78 -5.06 7.96 -0.94
N GLN A 79 -4.81 9.22 -1.33
CA GLN A 79 -3.52 9.65 -1.87
C GLN A 79 -2.38 9.50 -0.86
N ARG A 80 -2.58 9.96 0.39
CA ARG A 80 -1.59 9.82 1.47
C ARG A 80 -1.34 8.33 1.74
N GLU A 81 -2.39 7.55 1.90
CA GLU A 81 -2.26 6.12 2.21
C GLU A 81 -1.55 5.35 1.09
N CYS A 82 -1.84 5.65 -0.18
CA CYS A 82 -1.14 5.04 -1.32
C CYS A 82 0.36 5.35 -1.30
N TRP A 83 0.76 6.60 -1.00
CA TRP A 83 2.17 6.98 -0.96
C TRP A 83 2.92 6.40 0.23
N SER A 84 2.35 6.48 1.43
CA SER A 84 2.92 5.82 2.60
C SER A 84 3.08 4.31 2.36
N THR A 85 2.07 3.70 1.73
CA THR A 85 2.10 2.28 1.36
C THR A 85 3.21 1.97 0.37
N LEU A 86 3.30 2.68 -0.76
CA LEU A 86 4.29 2.40 -1.79
C LEU A 86 5.74 2.62 -1.31
N LEU A 87 5.98 3.64 -0.47
CA LEU A 87 7.28 3.84 0.18
C LEU A 87 7.65 2.63 1.05
N LYS A 88 6.71 2.15 1.88
CA LYS A 88 6.97 0.98 2.71
C LYS A 88 7.09 -0.31 1.88
N VAL A 89 6.33 -0.45 0.80
CA VAL A 89 6.45 -1.56 -0.17
C VAL A 89 7.86 -1.61 -0.77
N SER A 90 8.45 -0.47 -1.12
CA SER A 90 9.83 -0.41 -1.61
C SER A 90 10.82 -0.96 -0.59
N GLU A 91 10.72 -0.54 0.67
CA GLU A 91 11.55 -1.08 1.76
C GLU A 91 11.34 -2.60 1.94
N LEU A 92 10.08 -3.04 2.03
CA LEU A 92 9.73 -4.44 2.28
C LEU A 92 10.03 -5.36 1.09
N SER A 93 10.08 -4.83 -0.14
CA SER A 93 10.43 -5.60 -1.33
C SER A 93 11.86 -6.13 -1.26
N GLU A 94 12.80 -5.32 -0.74
CA GLU A 94 14.18 -5.75 -0.53
C GLU A 94 14.24 -6.92 0.46
N LYS A 95 13.48 -6.84 1.55
CA LYS A 95 13.42 -7.86 2.61
C LYS A 95 12.75 -9.17 2.18
N TYR A 96 11.64 -9.10 1.44
CA TYR A 96 10.79 -10.28 1.17
C TYR A 96 10.92 -10.82 -0.25
N LEU A 97 11.40 -10.01 -1.20
CA LEU A 97 11.54 -10.41 -2.61
C LEU A 97 13.01 -10.48 -3.06
N ASN A 98 13.97 -10.14 -2.18
CA ASN A 98 15.38 -9.98 -2.53
C ASN A 98 15.60 -9.00 -3.70
N PHE A 99 14.68 -8.04 -3.87
CA PHE A 99 14.73 -7.04 -4.92
C PHE A 99 14.08 -5.75 -4.44
N LYS A 100 14.81 -4.64 -4.52
CA LYS A 100 14.31 -3.33 -4.12
C LYS A 100 13.53 -2.67 -5.26
N LEU A 101 12.20 -2.57 -5.09
CA LEU A 101 11.37 -1.75 -5.96
C LEU A 101 11.78 -0.28 -5.81
N PRO A 102 12.05 0.46 -6.89
CA PRO A 102 12.49 1.85 -6.79
C PRO A 102 11.35 2.75 -6.31
N ALA A 103 11.64 3.61 -5.32
CA ALA A 103 10.72 4.63 -4.83
C ALA A 103 11.43 5.98 -4.60
N ASN A 104 12.36 6.30 -5.49
CA ASN A 104 13.24 7.48 -5.37
C ASN A 104 12.64 8.76 -5.97
N GLY A 105 11.39 8.70 -6.45
CA GLY A 105 10.70 9.85 -7.01
C GLY A 105 10.35 10.88 -5.94
N GLN A 106 10.33 12.15 -6.31
CA GLN A 106 9.85 13.20 -5.42
C GLN A 106 8.34 13.06 -5.22
N ILE A 107 7.91 12.86 -3.97
CA ILE A 107 6.50 12.70 -3.62
C ILE A 107 5.97 14.01 -3.02
N LEU A 108 5.30 14.82 -3.85
CA LEU A 108 4.63 16.06 -3.41
C LEU A 108 3.14 16.04 -3.78
N CYS A 109 2.28 16.23 -2.78
CA CYS A 109 0.82 16.25 -2.96
C CYS A 109 0.35 17.45 -3.76
N LYS A 110 -0.10 17.20 -5.00
CA LYS A 110 -0.75 18.21 -5.85
C LYS A 110 -2.28 18.23 -5.71
N GLN A 111 -2.84 17.36 -4.86
CA GLN A 111 -4.29 17.16 -4.74
C GLN A 111 -4.88 17.69 -3.42
N MET A 112 -4.10 18.39 -2.59
CA MET A 112 -4.55 18.88 -1.28
C MET A 112 -5.83 19.72 -1.39
N HIS A 113 -5.93 20.57 -2.43
CA HIS A 113 -7.10 21.42 -2.68
C HIS A 113 -8.37 20.65 -3.07
N LYS A 114 -8.27 19.37 -3.47
CA LYS A 114 -9.40 18.54 -3.89
C LYS A 114 -10.05 17.79 -2.73
N ASN A 115 -9.35 17.67 -1.60
CA ASN A 115 -9.82 16.93 -0.44
C ASN A 115 -10.24 17.91 0.66
N LYS A 116 -11.54 18.01 0.95
CA LYS A 116 -12.08 18.92 1.96
C LYS A 116 -11.58 18.55 3.37
N GLU A 117 -11.34 17.26 3.58
CA GLU A 117 -10.84 16.68 4.83
C GLU A 117 -9.30 16.58 4.87
N CYS A 118 -8.60 17.36 4.04
CA CYS A 118 -7.14 17.36 4.04
C CYS A 118 -6.57 18.01 5.31
N ILE A 119 -5.66 17.32 5.99
CA ILE A 119 -4.91 17.83 7.15
C ILE A 119 -3.78 18.84 6.78
N LYS A 120 -3.68 19.21 5.50
CA LYS A 120 -2.77 20.22 4.95
C LYS A 120 -1.31 20.04 5.41
N GLN A 121 -0.73 21.02 6.12
CA GLN A 121 0.67 21.06 6.52
C GLN A 121 1.05 19.93 7.50
N ALA A 122 0.07 19.33 8.18
CA ALA A 122 0.32 18.15 9.02
C ALA A 122 0.55 16.86 8.20
N CYS A 123 0.34 16.88 6.89
CA CYS A 123 0.61 15.74 6.01
C CYS A 123 2.11 15.69 5.65
N PRO A 124 2.77 14.50 5.74
CA PRO A 124 4.18 14.36 5.37
C PRO A 124 4.46 14.63 3.88
N PHE A 125 3.41 14.63 3.04
CA PHE A 125 3.51 14.87 1.60
C PHE A 125 3.02 16.26 1.18
N ALA A 126 2.85 17.19 2.13
CA ALA A 126 2.43 18.55 1.80
C ALA A 126 3.42 19.21 0.81
N SER A 127 2.88 19.81 -0.25
CA SER A 127 3.68 20.45 -1.30
C SER A 127 4.16 21.87 -0.96
N LEU A 128 3.65 22.45 0.14
CA LEU A 128 3.93 23.82 0.57
C LEU A 128 4.30 23.82 2.06
N LYS A 129 5.56 24.14 2.39
CA LYS A 129 5.86 24.85 3.63
C LYS A 129 5.48 26.31 3.36
N ILE A 130 4.38 26.76 3.95
CA ILE A 130 4.08 28.21 4.05
C ILE A 130 4.86 28.71 5.26
#